data_AF-A0A3B8W4N5-F1
#
_entry.id   AF-A0A3B8W4N5-F1
#
_cell.length_a   1.000
_cell.length_b   1.000
_cell.length_c   1.000
_cell.angle_alpha   90.00
_cell.angle_beta   90.00
_cell.angle_gamma   90.00
#
_symmetry.space_group_name_H-M   'P 1'
#
loop_
_entity.id
_entity.type
_entity.pdbx_description
1 polymer ?
#
loop_
_entity_poly.entity_id
_entity_poly.type
_entity_poly.pdbx_seq_one_letter_code
_entity_poly.pdbx_strand_id
1 'polypeptide(L)'
;VHSLAEALDLARSAGQTETFVIGGAEIYRLALPFANRLYLTEIKTQLAGDTYFPEYDRSAWKETSRQHHGTDARHLFPFDFVIYDKLTP
;
A
#
# COMPACT_ATOMS: atom_id res chain seq x y z
N VAL A 1 -16.96 -12.75 -4.06
CA VAL A 1 -17.05 -11.41 -4.67
C VAL A 1 -16.34 -11.44 -6.00
N HIS A 2 -16.89 -10.80 -7.03
CA HIS A 2 -16.38 -10.81 -8.40
C HIS A 2 -16.02 -9.42 -8.93
N SER A 3 -16.08 -8.40 -8.06
CA SER A 3 -15.63 -7.04 -8.35
C SER A 3 -15.02 -6.40 -7.11
N LEU A 4 -14.21 -5.36 -7.31
CA LEU A 4 -13.67 -4.56 -6.21
C LEU A 4 -14.79 -3.92 -5.39
N ALA A 5 -15.83 -3.39 -6.05
CA ALA A 5 -16.97 -2.77 -5.39
C ALA A 5 -17.68 -3.75 -4.44
N GLU A 6 -18.00 -4.96 -4.91
CA GLU A 6 -18.60 -6.01 -4.07
C GLU A 6 -17.71 -6.37 -2.86
N ALA A 7 -16.38 -6.42 -3.06
CA ALA A 7 -15.45 -6.70 -1.98
C ALA A 7 -15.48 -5.61 -0.89
N LEU A 8 -15.49 -4.34 -1.31
CA LEU A 8 -15.57 -3.19 -0.41
C LEU A 8 -16.93 -3.13 0.31
N ASP A 9 -18.03 -3.40 -0.40
CA ASP A 9 -19.38 -3.40 0.17
C ASP A 9 -19.57 -4.53 1.19
N LEU A 10 -18.99 -5.71 0.93
CA LEU A 10 -18.99 -6.82 1.88
C LEU A 10 -18.25 -6.44 3.18
N ALA A 11 -17.09 -5.81 3.07
CA ALA A 11 -16.32 -5.36 4.24
C ALA A 11 -17.08 -4.31 5.06
N ARG A 12 -17.69 -3.32 4.37
CA ARG A 12 -18.56 -2.30 5.01
C ARG A 12 -19.75 -2.94 5.70
N SER A 13 -20.44 -3.86 5.03
CA SER A 13 -21.62 -4.57 5.57
C SER A 13 -21.27 -5.46 6.76
N ALA A 14 -20.04 -5.96 6.83
CA ALA A 14 -19.50 -6.69 7.97
C ALA A 14 -19.02 -5.78 9.12
N GLY A 15 -19.26 -4.47 9.04
CA GLY A 15 -18.89 -3.49 10.09
C GLY A 15 -17.40 -3.22 10.21
N GLN A 16 -16.60 -3.54 9.19
CA GLN A 16 -15.15 -3.32 9.22
C GLN A 16 -14.84 -1.82 9.07
N THR A 17 -13.95 -1.32 9.92
CA THR A 17 -13.53 0.09 9.93
C THR A 17 -12.32 0.35 9.04
N GLU A 18 -11.52 -0.68 8.75
CA GLU A 18 -10.36 -0.60 7.86
C GLU A 18 -10.29 -1.87 7.01
N THR A 19 -10.11 -1.70 5.70
CA THR A 19 -10.00 -2.82 4.75
C THR A 19 -8.66 -2.73 4.04
N PHE A 20 -7.88 -3.82 4.09
CA PHE A 20 -6.57 -3.89 3.49
C PHE A 20 -6.64 -4.56 2.11
N VAL A 21 -6.09 -3.87 1.11
CA VAL A 21 -5.83 -4.46 -0.20
C VAL A 21 -4.39 -4.94 -0.22
N ILE A 22 -4.19 -6.25 -0.41
CA ILE A 22 -2.87 -6.90 -0.27
C ILE A 22 -2.26 -7.34 -1.62
N GLY A 23 -2.80 -6.82 -2.73
CA GLY A 23 -2.28 -7.05 -4.09
C GLY A 23 -3.00 -8.13 -4.89
N GLY A 24 -2.51 -8.54 -6.05
CA GLY A 24 -1.28 -8.08 -6.74
C GLY A 24 -1.42 -6.74 -7.49
N ALA A 25 -0.49 -6.44 -8.40
CA ALA A 25 -0.39 -5.14 -9.10
C ALA A 25 -1.70 -4.64 -9.72
N GLU A 26 -2.46 -5.52 -10.39
CA GLU A 26 -3.74 -5.15 -10.99
C GLU A 26 -4.80 -4.80 -9.94
N ILE A 27 -4.82 -5.50 -8.81
CA ILE A 27 -5.72 -5.19 -7.70
C ILE A 27 -5.33 -3.87 -7.04
N TYR A 28 -4.03 -3.59 -6.88
CA TYR A 28 -3.57 -2.28 -6.44
C TYR A 28 -4.02 -1.17 -7.40
N ARG A 29 -3.87 -1.36 -8.71
CA ARG A 29 -4.29 -0.40 -9.73
C ARG A 29 -5.79 -0.08 -9.64
N LEU A 30 -6.62 -1.11 -9.46
CA LEU A 30 -8.07 -0.96 -9.29
C LEU A 30 -8.43 -0.26 -7.97
N ALA A 31 -7.71 -0.54 -6.89
CA ALA A 31 -8.05 -0.08 -5.54
C ALA A 31 -7.48 1.30 -5.17
N LEU A 32 -6.34 1.69 -5.75
CA LEU A 32 -5.62 2.91 -5.41
C LEU A 32 -6.47 4.20 -5.47
N PRO A 33 -7.41 4.39 -6.43
CA PRO A 33 -8.31 5.54 -6.42
C PRO A 33 -9.18 5.62 -5.16
N PHE A 34 -9.55 4.48 -4.57
CA PHE A 34 -10.40 4.38 -3.38
C PHE A 34 -9.61 4.35 -2.07
N ALA A 35 -8.30 4.16 -2.13
CA ALA A 35 -7.46 4.07 -0.94
C ALA A 35 -7.36 5.43 -0.23
N ASN A 36 -7.45 5.40 1.10
CA ASN A 36 -7.23 6.54 1.98
C ASN A 36 -5.83 6.55 2.61
N ARG A 37 -5.21 5.37 2.72
CA ARG A 37 -3.90 5.16 3.34
C ARG A 37 -3.08 4.12 2.57
N LEU A 38 -1.78 4.33 2.47
CA LEU A 38 -0.81 3.36 1.98
C LEU A 38 0.10 2.95 3.14
N TYR A 39 0.16 1.64 3.40
CA TYR A 39 1.15 1.03 4.26
C TYR A 39 2.20 0.37 3.37
N LEU A 40 3.39 0.96 3.29
CA LEU A 40 4.45 0.52 2.38
C LEU A 40 5.68 0.04 3.16
N THR A 41 6.34 -0.97 2.62
CA THR A 41 7.71 -1.34 2.99
C THR A 41 8.63 -0.92 1.86
N GLU A 42 9.42 0.14 2.08
CA GLU A 42 10.38 0.64 1.10
C GLU A 42 11.74 0.00 1.32
N ILE A 43 12.06 -1.06 0.57
CA ILE A 43 13.36 -1.73 0.63
C ILE A 43 14.37 -0.90 -0.17
N LYS A 44 15.47 -0.49 0.46
CA LYS A 44 16.50 0.38 -0.15
C LYS A 44 17.50 -0.45 -0.94
N THR A 45 17.03 -1.05 -2.04
CA THR A 45 17.84 -1.88 -2.95
C THR A 45 17.34 -1.73 -4.39
N GLN A 46 18.10 -2.23 -5.36
CA GLN A 46 17.70 -2.29 -6.76
C GLN A 46 17.70 -3.76 -7.21
N LEU A 47 16.54 -4.24 -7.64
CA LEU A 47 16.34 -5.61 -8.10
C LEU A 47 15.62 -5.61 -9.45
N ALA A 48 15.90 -6.61 -10.27
CA ALA A 48 15.08 -6.87 -11.44
C ALA A 48 13.71 -7.41 -11.01
N GLY A 49 12.65 -6.97 -11.68
CA GLY A 49 11.28 -7.41 -11.46
C GLY A 49 10.46 -7.28 -12.74
N ASP A 50 9.35 -8.00 -12.80
CA ASP A 50 8.41 -8.00 -13.93
C ASP A 50 7.07 -7.33 -13.59
N THR A 51 6.89 -7.00 -12.31
CA THR A 51 5.63 -6.51 -11.73
C THR A 51 5.94 -5.36 -10.79
N TYR A 52 5.18 -4.28 -10.90
CA TYR A 52 5.43 -3.03 -10.17
C TYR A 52 4.18 -2.57 -9.44
N PHE A 53 4.38 -1.88 -8.32
CA PHE A 53 3.31 -1.09 -7.70
C PHE A 53 2.88 0.00 -8.71
N PRO A 54 1.56 0.27 -8.87
CA PRO A 54 1.09 1.23 -9.86
C PRO A 54 1.72 2.60 -9.66
N GLU A 55 1.97 3.32 -10.76
CA GLU A 55 2.32 4.74 -10.67
C GLU A 55 1.15 5.52 -10.05
N TYR A 56 1.48 6.51 -9.22
CA TYR A 56 0.51 7.34 -8.54
C TYR A 56 1.04 8.75 -8.33
N ASP A 57 0.13 9.71 -8.33
CA ASP A 57 0.47 11.09 -8.03
C ASP A 57 0.85 11.21 -6.54
N ARG A 58 2.16 11.27 -6.27
CA ARG A 58 2.70 11.42 -4.91
C ARG A 58 2.27 12.73 -4.24
N SER A 59 1.91 13.76 -5.01
CA SER A 59 1.45 15.04 -4.45
C SER A 59 0.08 14.94 -3.77
N ALA A 60 -0.70 13.89 -4.07
CA ALA A 60 -1.97 13.60 -3.40
C ALA A 60 -1.80 12.93 -2.02
N TRP A 61 -0.56 12.63 -1.61
CA TRP A 61 -0.27 11.86 -0.41
C TRP A 61 0.70 12.60 0.52
N LYS A 62 0.52 12.41 1.82
CA LYS A 62 1.39 12.92 2.86
C LYS A 62 1.98 11.77 3.66
N GLU A 63 3.30 11.74 3.78
CA GLU A 63 3.97 10.85 4.72
C GLU A 63 3.58 11.24 6.15
N THR A 64 3.01 10.30 6.90
CA THR A 64 2.60 10.51 8.30
C THR A 64 3.42 9.70 9.29
N SER A 65 4.12 8.67 8.83
CA SER A 65 5.06 7.90 9.64
C SER A 65 6.17 7.31 8.78
N ARG A 66 7.39 7.25 9.33
CA ARG A 66 8.52 6.50 8.81
C ARG A 66 9.28 5.86 9.95
N GLN A 67 9.47 4.55 9.87
CA GLN A 67 10.28 3.79 10.80
C GLN A 67 11.40 3.07 10.04
N HIS A 68 12.64 3.46 10.33
CA HIS A 68 13.82 2.91 9.67
C HIS A 68 14.28 1.60 10.31
N HIS A 69 14.64 0.63 9.47
CA HIS A 69 15.28 -0.61 9.85
C HIS A 69 16.57 -0.81 9.04
N GLY A 70 17.70 -0.84 9.75
CA GLY A 70 18.98 -1.19 9.17
C GLY A 70 19.07 -2.67 8.81
N THR A 71 20.18 -3.04 8.18
CA THR A 71 20.51 -4.45 7.93
C THR A 71 20.78 -5.17 9.25
N ASP A 72 20.31 -6.41 9.36
CA ASP A 72 20.60 -7.29 10.49
C ASP A 72 20.76 -8.74 9.99
N ALA A 73 20.94 -9.70 10.91
CA ALA A 73 21.09 -11.11 10.55
C ALA A 73 19.86 -11.71 9.83
N ARG A 74 18.70 -11.04 9.87
CA ARG A 74 17.44 -11.47 9.24
C ARG A 74 17.11 -10.68 7.97
N HIS A 75 17.69 -9.50 7.78
CA HIS A 75 17.36 -8.58 6.67
C HIS A 75 18.61 -8.16 5.92
N LEU A 76 18.76 -8.66 4.68
CA LEU A 76 19.91 -8.38 3.81
C LEU A 76 19.98 -6.93 3.34
N PHE A 77 18.83 -6.25 3.23
CA PHE A 77 18.75 -4.86 2.79
C PHE A 77 18.04 -4.02 3.83
N PRO A 78 18.48 -2.76 4.03
CA PRO A 78 17.75 -1.84 4.89
C PRO A 78 16.39 -1.51 4.26
N PHE A 79 15.40 -1.26 5.09
CA PHE A 79 14.06 -0.91 4.64
C PHE A 79 13.41 0.07 5.62
N ASP A 80 12.39 0.77 5.13
CA ASP A 80 11.55 1.60 5.97
C ASP A 80 10.11 1.09 5.95
N PHE A 81 9.46 1.04 7.10
CA PHE A 81 8.00 1.06 7.14
C PHE A 81 7.53 2.50 7.00
N VAL A 82 6.71 2.76 5.99
CA VAL A 82 6.24 4.10 5.67
C VAL A 82 4.73 4.11 5.56
N ILE A 83 4.10 5.08 6.20
CA ILE A 83 2.66 5.30 6.11
C ILE A 83 2.43 6.62 5.38
N TYR A 84 1.60 6.55 4.34
CA TYR A 84 1.11 7.72 3.62
C TYR A 84 -0.40 7.84 3.79
N ASP A 85 -0.87 9.02 4.16
CA ASP A 85 -2.29 9.37 4.19
C ASP A 85 -2.63 10.26 3.00
N LYS A 86 -3.77 10.02 2.36
CA LYS A 86 -4.24 10.86 1.25
C LYS A 86 -4.59 12.25 1.79
N LEU A 87 -4.15 13.31 1.11
CA LEU A 87 -4.34 14.68 1.57
C LEU A 87 -5.81 15.13 1.59
N THR A 88 -6.65 14.53 0.77
CA THR A 88 -8.09 14.79 0.70
C THR A 88 -8.83 13.52 0.28
N PRO A 89 -9.97 13.18 0.91
CA PRO A 89 -10.85 12.10 0.45
C PRO A 89 -11.44 12.34 -0.93
#